data_AF-A0A9E3K5V7-F1
#
_entry.id   AF-A0A9E3K5V7-F1
#
_cell.length_a   1.000
_cell.length_b   1.000
_cell.length_c   1.000
_cell.angle_alpha   90.00
_cell.angle_beta   90.00
_cell.angle_gamma   90.00
#
_symmetry.space_group_name_H-M   'P 1'
#
loop_
_entity.id
_entity.type
_entity.pdbx_description
1 polymer ?
#
loop_
_entity_poly.entity_id
_entity_poly.type
_entity_poly.pdbx_seq_one_letter_code
_entity_poly.pdbx_strand_id
1 'polypeptide(L)'
;VEYTTLRVDPAERIVALSDPKMLEAPFCYLAGHKLVQFTPAERKNFERYVRGGGFVFVDDCNHDIDGLFAKSFEAELARIFGPKALRKIPNNHPVYSSFFHFDGPPNTGAELNGWGDDLVHDYLKAIEINGRVRVLYSNKDYGCEWDYDFRNKRWLVVDNTRFAVNIIQYALGA
;
A
#
# COMPACT_ATOMS: atom_id res chain seq x y z
N VAL A 1 -1.77 -20.80 -7.57
CA VAL A 1 -0.52 -20.97 -6.82
C VAL A 1 -0.76 -20.42 -5.43
N GLU A 2 -0.43 -21.18 -4.39
CA GLU A 2 -0.50 -20.77 -3.00
C GLU A 2 0.93 -20.61 -2.48
N TYR A 3 1.25 -19.43 -1.93
CA TYR A 3 2.62 -19.09 -1.52
C TYR A 3 2.88 -19.28 -0.04
N THR A 4 1.83 -19.20 0.78
CA THR A 4 1.92 -19.20 2.24
C THR A 4 0.82 -20.06 2.80
N THR A 5 0.95 -20.50 4.05
CA THR A 5 -0.10 -21.19 4.80
C THR A 5 -1.04 -20.22 5.52
N LEU A 6 -0.90 -18.90 5.28
CA LEU A 6 -1.77 -17.89 5.87
C LEU A 6 -3.20 -18.11 5.42
N ARG A 7 -4.13 -18.23 6.39
CA ARG A 7 -5.55 -18.31 6.08
C ARG A 7 -6.05 -16.94 5.65
N VAL A 8 -6.59 -16.86 4.44
CA VAL A 8 -7.16 -15.64 3.88
C VAL A 8 -8.66 -15.86 3.63
N ASP A 9 -9.46 -14.88 4.03
CA ASP A 9 -10.88 -14.82 3.67
C ASP A 9 -10.99 -14.26 2.25
N PRO A 10 -11.54 -15.00 1.27
CA PRO A 10 -11.65 -14.52 -0.10
C PRO A 10 -12.69 -13.39 -0.24
N ALA A 11 -13.57 -13.21 0.75
CA ALA A 11 -14.48 -12.09 0.81
C ALA A 11 -13.80 -10.91 1.51
N GLU A 12 -13.67 -9.79 0.81
CA GLU A 12 -13.19 -8.55 1.41
C GLU A 12 -14.15 -8.03 2.47
N ARG A 13 -13.60 -7.30 3.44
CA ARG A 13 -14.38 -6.61 4.47
C ARG A 13 -14.25 -5.12 4.26
N ILE A 14 -15.26 -4.53 3.64
CA ILE A 14 -15.36 -3.08 3.47
C ILE A 14 -15.74 -2.48 4.83
N VAL A 15 -14.84 -1.66 5.38
CA VAL A 15 -15.05 -0.96 6.64
C VAL A 15 -14.85 0.54 6.43
N ALA A 16 -15.81 1.33 6.90
CA ALA A 16 -15.67 2.78 6.87
C ALA A 16 -14.54 3.22 7.82
N LEU A 17 -13.74 4.21 7.42
CA LEU A 17 -12.62 4.67 8.25
C LEU A 17 -13.08 5.28 9.59
N SER A 18 -14.31 5.79 9.65
CA SER A 18 -14.95 6.27 10.88
C SER A 18 -15.51 5.16 11.78
N ASP A 19 -15.63 3.91 11.29
CA ASP A 19 -16.13 2.78 12.07
C ASP A 19 -15.01 2.22 12.97
N PRO A 20 -15.20 2.15 14.30
CA PRO A 20 -14.22 1.57 15.22
C PRO A 20 -13.77 0.14 14.88
N LYS A 21 -14.58 -0.64 14.15
CA LYS A 21 -14.20 -2.00 13.71
C LYS A 21 -12.92 -2.02 12.88
N MET A 22 -12.58 -0.91 12.21
CA MET A 22 -11.34 -0.80 11.46
C MET A 22 -10.11 -1.01 12.37
N LEU A 23 -10.22 -0.69 13.67
CA LEU A 23 -9.14 -0.83 14.65
C LEU A 23 -8.79 -2.29 14.97
N GLU A 24 -9.67 -3.23 14.62
CA GLU A 24 -9.50 -4.66 14.85
C GLU A 24 -8.85 -5.37 13.65
N ALA A 25 -8.74 -4.69 12.50
CA ALA A 25 -8.13 -5.26 11.31
C ALA A 25 -6.62 -5.42 11.52
N PRO A 26 -6.01 -6.56 11.15
CA PRO A 26 -4.56 -6.72 11.20
C PRO A 26 -3.85 -5.96 10.06
N PHE A 27 -4.60 -5.69 8.99
CA PHE A 27 -4.12 -5.05 7.76
C PHE A 27 -5.29 -4.31 7.11
N CYS A 28 -5.05 -3.08 6.69
CA CYS A 28 -6.00 -2.30 5.89
C CYS A 28 -5.41 -1.97 4.52
N TYR A 29 -6.25 -2.02 3.50
CA TYR A 29 -5.95 -1.51 2.16
C TYR A 29 -6.80 -0.27 1.89
N LEU A 30 -6.18 0.78 1.35
CA LEU A 30 -6.85 2.02 0.95
C LEU A 30 -6.39 2.37 -0.46
N ALA A 31 -7.30 2.35 -1.42
CA ALA A 31 -7.02 2.76 -2.80
C ALA A 31 -7.79 4.02 -3.16
N GLY A 32 -7.27 4.81 -4.09
CA GLY A 32 -8.03 5.92 -4.65
C GLY A 32 -7.32 6.68 -5.76
N HIS A 33 -8.10 7.47 -6.47
CA HIS A 33 -7.66 8.33 -7.58
C HIS A 33 -8.30 9.74 -7.52
N LYS A 34 -9.00 10.06 -6.42
CA LYS A 34 -9.74 11.32 -6.23
C LYS A 34 -9.24 12.05 -4.98
N LEU A 35 -9.74 13.28 -4.78
CA LEU A 35 -9.49 14.04 -3.56
C LEU A 35 -9.82 13.22 -2.31
N VAL A 36 -8.88 13.16 -1.37
CA VAL A 36 -9.06 12.60 -0.04
C VAL A 36 -9.19 13.73 0.98
N GLN A 37 -10.25 13.69 1.77
CA GLN A 37 -10.41 14.59 2.90
C GLN A 37 -11.04 13.83 4.05
N PHE A 38 -10.28 13.61 5.13
CA PHE A 38 -10.80 12.92 6.29
C PHE A 38 -11.68 13.84 7.13
N THR A 39 -12.83 13.32 7.53
CA THR A 39 -13.62 13.86 8.63
C THR A 39 -12.80 13.79 9.94
N PRO A 40 -13.17 14.56 10.98
CA PRO A 40 -12.50 14.47 12.28
C PRO A 40 -12.51 13.04 12.88
N ALA A 41 -13.59 12.29 12.68
CA ALA A 41 -13.72 10.91 13.18
C ALA A 41 -12.78 9.95 12.44
N GLU A 42 -12.76 10.02 11.11
CA GLU A 42 -11.85 9.22 10.28
C GLU A 42 -10.39 9.51 10.61
N ARG A 43 -10.03 10.79 10.74
CA ARG A 43 -8.67 11.21 11.09
C ARG A 43 -8.24 10.63 12.44
N LYS A 44 -9.12 10.72 13.44
CA LYS A 44 -8.86 10.17 14.79
C LYS A 44 -8.70 8.66 14.78
N ASN A 45 -9.52 7.94 14.02
CA ASN A 45 -9.42 6.49 13.91
C ASN A 45 -8.17 6.06 13.14
N PHE A 46 -7.87 6.70 12.00
CA PHE A 46 -6.66 6.44 11.22
C PHE A 46 -5.40 6.63 12.08
N GLU A 47 -5.33 7.74 12.81
CA GLU A 47 -4.23 8.00 13.74
C GLU A 47 -4.12 6.93 14.81
N ARG A 48 -5.24 6.59 15.46
CA ARG A 48 -5.28 5.59 16.53
C ARG A 48 -4.85 4.21 16.02
N TYR A 49 -5.29 3.82 14.82
CA TYR A 49 -4.92 2.55 14.20
C TYR A 49 -3.43 2.46 13.92
N VAL A 50 -2.90 3.45 13.20
CA VAL A 50 -1.49 3.49 12.79
C VAL A 50 -0.57 3.56 14.01
N ARG A 51 -0.88 4.42 15.00
CA ARG A 51 -0.12 4.50 16.26
C ARG A 51 -0.28 3.25 17.13
N GLY A 52 -1.43 2.58 17.05
CA GLY A 52 -1.73 1.32 17.73
C GLY A 52 -1.01 0.10 17.14
N GLY A 53 -0.30 0.27 16.01
CA GLY A 53 0.47 -0.80 15.37
C GLY A 53 -0.21 -1.40 14.13
N GLY A 54 -1.39 -0.92 13.76
CA GLY A 54 -2.04 -1.29 12.51
C GLY A 54 -1.18 -0.98 11.29
N PHE A 55 -1.34 -1.79 10.24
CA PHE A 55 -0.68 -1.58 8.96
C PHE A 55 -1.71 -1.14 7.92
N VAL A 56 -1.41 -0.06 7.19
CA VAL A 56 -2.19 0.43 6.05
C VAL A 56 -1.32 0.39 4.80
N PHE A 57 -1.73 -0.38 3.81
CA PHE A 57 -1.23 -0.25 2.45
C PHE A 57 -2.12 0.74 1.70
N VAL A 58 -1.52 1.80 1.17
CA VAL A 58 -2.19 2.86 0.42
C VAL A 58 -1.68 2.82 -1.01
N ASP A 59 -2.59 2.84 -1.97
CA ASP A 59 -2.25 2.75 -3.39
C ASP A 59 -3.00 3.81 -4.19
N ASP A 60 -2.25 4.75 -4.75
CA ASP A 60 -2.75 5.79 -5.64
C ASP A 60 -2.86 5.22 -7.07
N CYS A 61 -4.10 5.12 -7.55
CA CYS A 61 -4.41 4.58 -8.87
C CYS A 61 -4.28 5.61 -10.00
N ASN A 62 -3.90 6.87 -9.71
CA ASN A 62 -3.81 7.92 -10.73
C ASN A 62 -2.43 8.01 -11.40
N HIS A 63 -1.41 7.33 -10.86
CA HIS A 63 -0.01 7.32 -11.31
C HIS A 63 0.70 8.70 -11.40
N ASP A 64 -0.02 9.81 -11.36
CA ASP A 64 0.53 11.16 -11.42
C ASP A 64 1.46 11.49 -10.25
N ILE A 65 2.67 11.98 -10.54
CA ILE A 65 3.44 12.75 -9.56
C ILE A 65 2.62 13.99 -9.21
N ASP A 66 2.39 14.21 -7.91
CA ASP A 66 1.67 15.37 -7.43
C ASP A 66 0.19 15.42 -7.91
N GLY A 67 -0.39 14.25 -8.19
CA GLY A 67 -1.80 14.05 -8.48
C GLY A 67 -2.73 14.46 -7.34
N LEU A 68 -4.04 14.56 -7.63
CA LEU A 68 -5.03 15.03 -6.67
C LEU A 68 -5.12 14.12 -5.43
N PHE A 69 -5.10 12.79 -5.64
CA PHE A 69 -5.06 11.83 -4.54
C PHE A 69 -3.78 11.97 -3.73
N ALA A 70 -2.61 11.82 -4.36
CA ALA A 70 -1.29 12.00 -3.72
C ALA A 70 -1.22 13.25 -2.84
N LYS A 71 -1.49 14.45 -3.39
CA LYS A 71 -1.39 15.71 -2.66
C LYS A 71 -2.34 15.77 -1.46
N SER A 72 -3.58 15.35 -1.63
CA SER A 72 -4.59 15.45 -0.59
C SER A 72 -4.40 14.41 0.51
N PHE A 73 -3.97 13.20 0.15
CA PHE A 73 -3.61 12.17 1.11
C PHE A 73 -2.34 12.52 1.89
N GLU A 74 -1.29 13.00 1.21
CA GLU A 74 -0.06 13.48 1.87
C GLU A 74 -0.33 14.64 2.84
N ALA A 75 -1.27 15.53 2.49
CA ALA A 75 -1.71 16.60 3.39
C ALA A 75 -2.43 16.07 4.64
N GLU A 76 -3.28 15.04 4.52
CA GLU A 76 -3.89 14.38 5.68
C GLU A 76 -2.83 13.72 6.57
N LEU A 77 -1.89 12.99 5.99
CA LEU A 77 -0.79 12.38 6.74
C LEU A 77 0.09 13.43 7.43
N ALA A 78 0.38 14.55 6.77
CA ALA A 78 1.13 15.66 7.35
C ALA A 78 0.40 16.29 8.54
N ARG A 79 -0.94 16.41 8.50
CA ARG A 79 -1.75 16.90 9.62
C ARG A 79 -1.74 15.94 10.82
N ILE A 80 -1.72 14.63 10.57
CA ILE A 80 -1.81 13.61 11.64
C ILE A 80 -0.43 13.33 12.26
N PHE A 81 0.58 13.10 11.43
CA PHE A 81 1.88 12.58 11.85
C PHE A 81 3.02 13.61 11.73
N GLY A 82 2.75 14.76 11.11
CA GLY A 82 3.70 15.83 10.87
C GLY A 82 4.25 15.84 9.42
N PRO A 83 4.75 17.00 8.95
CA PRO A 83 5.06 17.25 7.53
C PRO A 83 6.21 16.42 6.96
N LYS A 84 7.00 15.75 7.81
CA LYS A 84 8.13 14.91 7.39
C LYS A 84 7.93 13.44 7.74
N ALA A 85 6.72 13.03 8.12
CA ALA A 85 6.44 11.67 8.57
C ALA A 85 6.51 10.67 7.44
N LEU A 86 5.87 10.98 6.30
CA LEU A 86 5.89 10.16 5.10
C LEU A 86 7.19 10.39 4.34
N ARG A 87 8.01 9.35 4.19
CA ARG A 87 9.35 9.45 3.55
C ARG A 87 9.58 8.28 2.61
N LYS A 88 10.39 8.49 1.56
CA LYS A 88 10.85 7.39 0.71
C LYS A 88 11.60 6.35 1.54
N ILE A 89 11.36 5.08 1.28
CA ILE A 89 12.13 3.97 1.88
C ILE A 89 13.26 3.52 0.94
N PRO A 90 14.42 3.11 1.47
CA PRO A 90 15.54 2.68 0.63
C PRO A 90 15.27 1.30 0.01
N ASN A 91 15.90 0.99 -1.11
CA ASN A 91 15.69 -0.27 -1.84
C ASN A 91 16.18 -1.52 -1.07
N ASN A 92 16.98 -1.35 -0.02
CA ASN A 92 17.37 -2.43 0.89
C ASN A 92 16.43 -2.58 2.09
N HIS A 93 15.29 -1.88 2.11
CA HIS A 93 14.33 -1.96 3.21
C HIS A 93 13.72 -3.37 3.31
N PRO A 94 13.52 -3.95 4.52
CA PRO A 94 13.11 -5.35 4.67
C PRO A 94 11.75 -5.71 4.07
N VAL A 95 10.91 -4.74 3.71
CA VAL A 95 9.67 -5.00 2.96
C VAL A 95 9.94 -5.62 1.58
N TYR A 96 11.10 -5.35 0.98
CA TYR A 96 11.49 -5.89 -0.32
C TYR A 96 12.09 -7.30 -0.23
N SER A 97 12.29 -7.84 0.98
CA SER A 97 12.91 -9.15 1.20
C SER A 97 12.22 -10.00 2.27
N SER A 98 11.00 -9.64 2.69
CA SER A 98 10.27 -10.32 3.77
C SER A 98 9.82 -11.74 3.42
N PHE A 99 9.70 -12.09 2.13
CA PHE A 99 9.38 -13.45 1.69
C PHE A 99 10.05 -13.81 0.36
N PHE A 100 9.84 -12.98 -0.66
CA PHE A 100 10.59 -12.96 -1.91
C PHE A 100 11.59 -11.82 -1.91
N HIS A 101 12.65 -11.93 -2.70
CA HIS A 101 13.66 -10.88 -2.87
C HIS A 101 13.33 -9.95 -4.03
N PHE A 102 13.42 -8.64 -3.79
CA PHE A 102 13.32 -7.57 -4.77
C PHE A 102 14.41 -6.52 -4.52
N ASP A 103 14.94 -5.91 -5.58
CA ASP A 103 15.96 -4.85 -5.50
C ASP A 103 15.36 -3.43 -5.34
N GLY A 104 14.12 -3.37 -4.88
CA GLY A 104 13.29 -2.16 -4.81
C GLY A 104 11.82 -2.47 -5.13
N PRO A 105 10.97 -1.45 -5.29
CA PRO A 105 9.59 -1.67 -5.69
C PRO A 105 9.51 -2.19 -7.13
N PRO A 106 8.86 -3.33 -7.39
CA PRO A 106 8.72 -3.83 -8.76
C PRO A 106 7.86 -2.90 -9.61
N ASN A 107 8.24 -2.74 -10.88
CA ASN A 107 7.42 -1.98 -11.83
C ASN A 107 6.11 -2.70 -12.15
N THR A 108 5.06 -1.94 -12.43
CA THR A 108 3.78 -2.48 -12.92
C THR A 108 3.66 -2.33 -14.42
N GLY A 109 2.80 -3.14 -15.06
CA GLY A 109 2.49 -3.00 -16.49
C GLY A 109 1.84 -1.65 -16.80
N ALA A 110 1.11 -1.08 -15.84
CA ALA A 110 0.53 0.25 -15.93
C ALA A 110 1.60 1.34 -16.13
N GLU A 111 2.69 1.31 -15.35
CA GLU A 111 3.82 2.27 -15.50
C GLU A 111 4.55 2.07 -16.83
N LEU A 112 4.68 0.83 -17.29
CA LEU A 112 5.50 0.52 -18.46
C LEU A 112 4.80 0.80 -19.79
N ASN A 113 3.49 0.61 -19.87
CA ASN A 113 2.74 0.69 -21.14
C ASN A 113 1.28 1.14 -21.00
N GLY A 114 0.79 1.44 -19.78
CA GLY A 114 -0.63 1.65 -19.52
C GLY A 114 -1.08 3.11 -19.55
N TRP A 115 -0.23 4.04 -19.13
CA TRP A 115 -0.56 5.48 -19.08
C TRP A 115 0.00 6.28 -20.26
N GLY A 116 1.04 5.76 -20.92
CA GLY A 116 1.65 6.41 -22.11
C GLY A 116 2.40 7.71 -21.81
N ASP A 117 2.79 7.92 -20.54
CA ASP A 117 3.50 9.09 -20.04
C ASP A 117 5.00 8.85 -19.75
N ASP A 118 5.48 7.61 -19.98
CA ASP A 118 6.84 7.13 -19.73
C ASP A 118 7.32 7.32 -18.26
N LEU A 119 6.38 7.45 -17.32
CA LEU A 119 6.68 7.66 -15.91
C LEU A 119 6.90 6.32 -15.19
N VAL A 120 8.00 6.21 -14.44
CA VAL A 120 8.28 5.03 -13.61
C VAL A 120 8.70 5.48 -12.22
N HIS A 121 8.00 5.01 -11.20
CA HIS A 121 8.33 5.34 -9.81
C HIS A 121 9.31 4.34 -9.23
N ASP A 122 10.54 4.78 -8.99
CA ASP A 122 11.60 3.95 -8.39
C ASP A 122 11.52 3.84 -6.86
N TYR A 123 10.41 4.30 -6.24
CA TYR A 123 10.28 4.43 -4.80
C TYR A 123 8.90 4.05 -4.27
N LEU A 124 8.87 3.70 -2.98
CA LEU A 124 7.67 3.76 -2.14
C LEU A 124 7.92 4.75 -1.02
N LYS A 125 6.85 5.32 -0.47
CA LYS A 125 6.94 6.11 0.76
C LYS A 125 6.36 5.34 1.94
N ALA A 126 6.85 5.60 3.14
CA ALA A 126 6.34 5.01 4.35
C ALA A 126 6.30 5.99 5.53
N ILE A 127 5.39 5.71 6.46
CA ILE A 127 5.45 6.21 7.84
C ILE A 127 5.91 5.05 8.72
N GLU A 128 7.01 5.27 9.42
CA GLU A 128 7.55 4.31 10.39
C GLU A 128 7.26 4.76 11.82
N ILE A 129 6.78 3.83 12.63
CA ILE A 129 6.58 4.01 14.08
C ILE A 129 7.31 2.88 14.79
N ASN A 130 8.22 3.25 15.69
CA ASN A 130 9.08 2.31 16.43
C ASN A 130 9.89 1.38 15.50
N GLY A 131 10.44 1.93 14.42
CA GLY A 131 11.30 1.20 13.48
C GLY A 131 10.57 0.20 12.57
N ARG A 132 9.24 0.27 12.46
CA ARG A 132 8.45 -0.55 11.55
C ARG A 132 7.51 0.31 10.72
N VAL A 133 7.34 -0.04 9.45
CA VAL A 133 6.35 0.59 8.57
C VAL A 133 4.95 0.33 9.11
N ARG A 134 4.15 1.41 9.22
CA ARG A 134 2.72 1.36 9.59
C ARG A 134 1.82 1.90 8.50
N VAL A 135 2.33 2.80 7.66
CA VAL A 135 1.67 3.21 6.42
C VAL A 135 2.68 2.99 5.31
N LEU A 136 2.34 2.17 4.32
CA LEU A 136 3.09 1.98 3.09
C LEU A 136 2.30 2.63 1.97
N TYR A 137 2.87 3.63 1.31
CA TYR A 137 2.25 4.38 0.22
C TYR A 137 2.92 4.02 -1.11
N SER A 138 2.07 3.68 -2.08
CA SER A 138 2.39 3.40 -3.47
C SER A 138 1.65 4.37 -4.38
N ASN A 139 2.31 4.77 -5.47
CA ASN A 139 1.72 5.46 -6.62
C ASN A 139 1.96 4.68 -7.93
N LYS A 140 2.07 3.36 -7.79
CA LYS A 140 2.40 2.43 -8.87
C LYS A 140 1.16 1.66 -9.36
N ASP A 141 0.00 1.90 -8.75
CA ASP A 141 -1.28 1.25 -9.05
C ASP A 141 -1.20 -0.28 -9.00
N TYR A 142 -0.66 -0.80 -7.89
CA TYR A 142 -0.52 -2.24 -7.68
C TYR A 142 -1.88 -2.95 -7.61
N GLY A 143 -2.92 -2.27 -7.12
CA GLY A 143 -4.28 -2.77 -7.07
C GLY A 143 -4.78 -3.19 -8.45
N CYS A 144 -4.68 -2.29 -9.44
CA CYS A 144 -5.06 -2.61 -10.81
C CYS A 144 -4.11 -3.64 -11.44
N GLU A 145 -2.81 -3.56 -11.15
CA GLU A 145 -1.83 -4.57 -11.61
C GLU A 145 -2.18 -5.99 -11.14
N TRP A 146 -2.82 -6.12 -9.98
CA TRP A 146 -3.21 -7.40 -9.38
C TRP A 146 -4.67 -7.78 -9.63
N ASP A 147 -5.47 -6.92 -10.29
CA ASP A 147 -6.89 -7.15 -10.56
C ASP A 147 -7.11 -8.04 -11.79
N TYR A 148 -6.78 -9.33 -11.64
CA TYR A 148 -7.01 -10.33 -12.66
C TYR A 148 -7.21 -11.72 -12.05
N ASP A 149 -7.84 -12.64 -12.80
CA ASP A 149 -8.00 -14.02 -12.33
C ASP A 149 -6.61 -14.66 -12.13
N PHE A 150 -6.35 -15.13 -10.90
CA PHE A 150 -5.05 -15.72 -10.54
C PHE A 150 -4.59 -16.86 -11.45
N ARG A 151 -5.48 -17.52 -12.20
CA ARG A 151 -5.14 -18.56 -13.18
C ARG A 151 -4.39 -18.00 -14.38
N ASN A 152 -4.57 -16.72 -14.69
CA ASN A 152 -3.88 -16.05 -15.79
C ASN A 152 -2.39 -15.81 -15.48
N LYS A 153 -1.95 -15.97 -14.22
CA LYS A 153 -0.52 -15.96 -13.83
C LYS A 153 0.32 -16.95 -14.64
N ARG A 154 -0.28 -18.03 -15.17
CA ARG A 154 0.41 -19.02 -16.03
C ARG A 154 1.00 -18.43 -17.31
N TRP A 155 0.57 -17.23 -17.70
CA TRP A 155 1.05 -16.52 -18.88
C TRP A 155 2.11 -15.46 -18.56
N LEU A 156 2.38 -15.22 -17.28
CA LEU A 156 3.38 -14.25 -16.84
C LEU A 156 4.74 -14.93 -16.67
N VAL A 157 5.79 -14.31 -17.21
CA VAL A 157 7.18 -14.74 -16.98
C VAL A 157 7.58 -14.50 -15.52
N VAL A 158 7.14 -13.38 -14.95
CA VAL A 158 7.36 -12.98 -13.56
C VAL A 158 6.01 -12.80 -12.90
N ASP A 159 5.77 -13.48 -11.78
CA ASP A 159 4.53 -13.28 -11.02
C ASP A 159 4.57 -11.94 -10.26
N ASN A 160 3.81 -10.97 -10.76
CA ASN A 160 3.69 -9.62 -10.22
C ASN A 160 3.02 -9.55 -8.83
N THR A 161 2.34 -10.61 -8.38
CA THR A 161 1.68 -10.66 -7.05
C THR A 161 2.61 -11.07 -5.92
N ARG A 162 3.85 -11.48 -6.22
CA ARG A 162 4.85 -11.84 -5.19
C ARG A 162 5.12 -10.67 -4.24
N PHE A 163 5.04 -9.44 -4.72
CA PHE A 163 5.24 -8.27 -3.86
C PHE A 163 4.09 -8.05 -2.88
N ALA A 164 2.84 -8.36 -3.26
CA ALA A 164 1.72 -8.37 -2.32
C ALA A 164 1.97 -9.34 -1.15
N VAL A 165 2.55 -10.52 -1.42
CA VAL A 165 2.93 -11.48 -0.38
C VAL A 165 3.96 -10.88 0.58
N ASN A 166 4.97 -10.19 0.05
CA ASN A 166 5.96 -9.49 0.89
C ASN A 166 5.32 -8.44 1.82
N ILE A 167 4.42 -7.62 1.28
CA ILE A 167 3.73 -6.57 2.05
C ILE A 167 2.95 -7.21 3.20
N ILE A 168 2.18 -8.27 2.93
CA ILE A 168 1.39 -8.97 3.94
C ILE A 168 2.29 -9.63 5.00
N GLN A 169 3.35 -10.34 4.58
CA GLN A 169 4.26 -11.00 5.52
C GLN A 169 4.99 -10.00 6.42
N TYR A 170 5.46 -8.88 5.84
CA TYR A 170 6.08 -7.80 6.59
C TYR A 170 5.11 -7.18 7.61
N ALA A 171 3.87 -6.92 7.18
CA ALA A 171 2.83 -6.32 8.01
C ALA A 171 2.46 -7.20 9.22
N LEU A 172 2.32 -8.50 8.99
CA LEU A 172 1.96 -9.48 10.03
C LEU A 172 3.15 -9.90 10.89
N GLY A 173 4.38 -9.55 10.50
CA GLY A 173 5.60 -9.83 11.25
C GLY A 173 6.00 -11.30 11.24
N ALA A 174 5.69 -12.00 10.14
CA ALA A 174 6.15 -13.34 9.85
C ALA A 174 7.64 -13.38 9.47
#